data_AF-A0A2V9UQQ7-F1
#
_entry.id   AF-A0A2V9UQQ7-F1
#
_cell.length_a   1.000
_cell.length_b   1.000
_cell.length_c   1.000
_cell.angle_alpha   90.00
_cell.angle_beta   90.00
_cell.angle_gamma   90.00
#
_symmetry.space_group_name_H-M   'P 1'
#
loop_
_entity.id
_entity.type
_entity.pdbx_description
1 polymer ?
#
loop_
_entity_poly.entity_id
_entity_poly.type
_entity_poly.pdbx_seq_one_letter_code
_entity_poly.pdbx_strand_id
1 'polypeptide(L)'
;MKKLRLASLGVLTVAIVVSVFAQQVTKHVLSSDELKKVVPAEYFYRGQKAPVQVRNAGGFQLADGKMTLAALVDASGYSTAIQQKYQGMLITEGKLNIGGSELSPGQYGFGFTADGKFVVMNVANDDVLNVAYQTDSELKRAVPLKVAEDGGGYKLYAGKKWVGIQVK
;
A
#
# COMPACT_ATOMS: atom_id res chain seq x y z
N MET A 1 -20.60 -70.52 -27.68
CA MET A 1 -20.16 -69.29 -28.38
C MET A 1 -20.60 -68.09 -27.53
N LYS A 2 -19.64 -67.41 -26.85
CA LYS A 2 -19.32 -65.96 -27.00
C LYS A 2 -20.50 -65.00 -26.68
N LYS A 3 -20.47 -64.01 -25.77
CA LYS A 3 -19.51 -63.42 -24.81
C LYS A 3 -20.29 -62.54 -23.82
N LEU A 4 -19.81 -62.46 -22.57
CA LEU A 4 -20.12 -61.47 -21.54
C LEU A 4 -19.24 -60.21 -21.74
N ARG A 5 -19.78 -58.97 -21.76
CA ARG A 5 -19.07 -57.65 -21.57
C ARG A 5 -20.09 -56.57 -21.14
N LEU A 6 -19.97 -55.97 -19.94
CA LEU A 6 -19.40 -54.62 -19.62
C LEU A 6 -20.06 -53.46 -20.41
N ALA A 7 -20.38 -52.28 -19.90
CA ALA A 7 -20.34 -51.63 -18.58
C ALA A 7 -21.11 -50.28 -18.73
N SER A 8 -21.61 -49.73 -17.64
CA SER A 8 -22.20 -48.39 -17.47
C SER A 8 -21.22 -47.22 -17.73
N LEU A 9 -21.74 -46.06 -18.22
CA LEU A 9 -21.35 -44.65 -17.99
C LEU A 9 -21.92 -43.82 -19.18
N GLY A 10 -22.67 -42.72 -19.06
CA GLY A 10 -22.69 -41.68 -18.04
C GLY A 10 -21.94 -40.43 -18.57
N VAL A 11 -22.63 -39.50 -19.24
CA VAL A 11 -22.11 -38.12 -19.46
C VAL A 11 -23.27 -37.13 -19.32
N LEU A 12 -23.41 -36.60 -18.11
CA LEU A 12 -24.21 -35.43 -17.77
C LEU A 12 -23.28 -34.21 -17.88
N THR A 13 -23.44 -33.39 -18.91
CA THR A 13 -22.63 -32.18 -19.11
C THR A 13 -23.16 -31.07 -18.21
N VAL A 14 -22.55 -30.89 -17.04
CA VAL A 14 -22.82 -29.73 -16.16
C VAL A 14 -21.95 -28.57 -16.62
N ALA A 15 -22.57 -27.54 -17.19
CA ALA A 15 -21.92 -26.27 -17.51
C ALA A 15 -21.72 -25.47 -16.21
N ILE A 16 -20.48 -25.43 -15.71
CA ILE A 16 -20.10 -24.58 -14.58
C ILE A 16 -19.94 -23.15 -15.11
N VAL A 17 -20.93 -22.30 -14.85
CA VAL A 17 -20.79 -20.85 -14.94
C VAL A 17 -20.00 -20.40 -13.72
N VAL A 18 -18.68 -20.20 -13.88
CA VAL A 18 -17.87 -19.55 -12.86
C VAL A 18 -18.14 -18.05 -12.94
N SER A 19 -19.15 -17.59 -12.21
CA SER A 19 -19.35 -16.18 -11.92
C SER A 19 -18.21 -15.74 -11.00
N VAL A 20 -17.15 -15.16 -11.55
CA VAL A 20 -16.19 -14.39 -10.76
C VAL A 20 -16.93 -13.16 -10.28
N PHE A 21 -17.51 -13.25 -9.08
CA PHE A 21 -17.89 -12.07 -8.34
C PHE A 21 -16.58 -11.31 -8.08
N ALA A 22 -16.35 -10.24 -8.84
CA ALA A 22 -15.43 -9.21 -8.42
C ALA A 22 -15.93 -8.75 -7.05
N GLN A 23 -15.30 -9.23 -5.97
CA GLN A 23 -15.57 -8.74 -4.63
C GLN A 23 -15.40 -7.24 -4.69
N GLN A 24 -16.51 -6.54 -4.53
CA GLN A 24 -16.52 -5.09 -4.42
C GLN A 24 -15.79 -4.78 -3.12
N VAL A 25 -14.48 -4.58 -3.21
CA VAL A 25 -13.63 -4.22 -2.08
C VAL A 25 -14.21 -2.91 -1.55
N THR A 26 -14.91 -2.98 -0.42
CA THR A 26 -15.36 -1.79 0.30
C THR A 26 -14.10 -1.04 0.68
N LYS A 27 -13.88 0.08 0.00
CA LYS A 27 -12.73 0.92 0.25
C LYS A 27 -13.04 1.74 1.49
N HIS A 28 -12.24 1.57 2.53
CA HIS A 28 -12.33 2.39 3.74
C HIS A 28 -11.05 3.21 3.89
N VAL A 29 -11.05 4.46 3.42
CA VAL A 29 -9.98 5.41 3.74
C VAL A 29 -10.21 5.96 5.14
N LEU A 30 -9.20 5.85 6.00
CA LEU A 30 -9.28 6.24 7.40
C LEU A 30 -9.48 7.75 7.55
N SER A 31 -10.43 8.13 8.39
CA SER A 31 -10.63 9.52 8.82
C SER A 31 -9.52 10.00 9.73
N SER A 32 -9.42 11.33 9.93
CA SER A 32 -8.43 11.91 10.85
C SER A 32 -8.54 11.40 12.28
N ASP A 33 -9.74 11.09 12.77
CA ASP A 33 -9.94 10.59 14.13
C ASP A 33 -9.61 9.10 14.27
N GLU A 34 -9.78 8.31 13.20
CA GLU A 34 -9.28 6.94 13.16
C GLU A 34 -7.75 6.92 13.11
N LEU A 35 -7.15 7.77 12.27
CA LEU A 35 -5.69 7.89 12.17
C LEU A 35 -5.05 8.24 13.52
N LYS A 36 -5.63 9.16 14.30
CA LYS A 36 -5.13 9.49 15.65
C LYS A 36 -5.09 8.29 16.62
N LYS A 37 -5.91 7.27 16.39
CA LYS A 37 -5.97 6.07 17.25
C LYS A 37 -4.95 5.00 16.86
N VAL A 38 -4.63 4.90 15.57
CA VAL A 38 -3.85 3.78 15.01
C VAL A 38 -2.44 4.17 14.58
N VAL A 39 -2.21 5.44 14.26
CA VAL A 39 -0.89 5.94 13.85
C VAL A 39 -0.01 6.06 15.10
N PRO A 40 1.15 5.40 15.16
CA PRO A 40 2.04 5.49 16.31
C PRO A 40 2.58 6.93 16.46
N ALA A 41 2.82 7.36 17.71
CA ALA A 41 3.33 8.70 18.00
C ALA A 41 4.82 8.86 17.62
N GLU A 42 5.59 7.78 17.69
CA GLU A 42 6.99 7.72 17.30
C GLU A 42 7.21 6.52 16.37
N TYR A 43 8.18 6.62 15.49
CA TYR A 43 8.54 5.54 14.58
C TYR A 43 10.03 5.22 14.66
N PHE A 44 10.35 3.92 14.77
CA PHE A 44 11.73 3.46 14.78
C PHE A 44 12.21 3.23 13.35
N TYR A 45 13.34 3.86 13.01
CA TYR A 45 13.97 3.69 11.72
C TYR A 45 15.49 3.89 11.88
N ARG A 46 16.31 3.04 11.25
CA ARG A 46 17.78 3.19 11.25
C ARG A 46 18.40 3.46 12.63
N GLY A 47 17.97 2.74 13.66
CA GLY A 47 18.54 2.86 15.01
C GLY A 47 18.07 4.07 15.81
N GLN A 48 17.12 4.86 15.30
CA GLN A 48 16.60 6.05 15.96
C GLN A 48 15.08 6.00 16.04
N LYS A 49 14.51 6.70 17.02
CA LYS A 49 13.07 6.98 17.08
C LYS A 49 12.84 8.42 16.63
N ALA A 50 11.85 8.63 15.78
CA ALA A 50 11.47 9.96 15.30
C ALA A 50 9.98 10.21 15.56
N PRO A 51 9.61 11.44 15.97
CA PRO A 51 8.21 11.83 16.07
C PRO A 51 7.46 11.67 14.75
N VAL A 52 6.27 11.09 14.81
CA VAL A 52 5.37 10.96 13.66
C VAL A 52 4.46 12.18 13.57
N GLN A 53 4.30 12.71 12.36
CA GLN A 53 3.40 13.81 12.09
C GLN A 53 1.99 13.30 11.77
N VAL A 54 1.20 12.98 12.80
CA VAL A 54 -0.19 12.44 12.64
C VAL A 54 -1.08 13.36 11.79
N ARG A 55 -0.85 14.69 11.82
CA ARG A 55 -1.54 15.67 10.96
C ARG A 55 -1.27 15.48 9.46
N ASN A 56 -0.17 14.78 9.13
CA ASN A 56 0.29 14.46 7.79
C ASN A 56 0.32 12.92 7.64
N ALA A 57 -0.74 12.26 8.10
CA ALA A 57 -0.95 10.83 7.96
C ALA A 57 -2.12 10.53 7.03
N GLY A 58 -2.09 9.34 6.43
CA GLY A 58 -3.18 8.77 5.66
C GLY A 58 -3.12 7.25 5.75
N GLY A 59 -4.24 6.61 5.47
CA GLY A 59 -4.30 5.15 5.49
C GLY A 59 -5.64 4.63 5.04
N PHE A 60 -5.71 3.33 4.87
CA PHE A 60 -6.95 2.62 4.55
C PHE A 60 -7.02 1.32 5.34
N GLN A 61 -8.24 0.84 5.56
CA GLN A 61 -8.53 -0.46 6.13
C GLN A 61 -9.24 -1.32 5.08
N LEU A 62 -8.93 -2.61 5.09
CA LEU A 62 -9.55 -3.63 4.26
C LEU A 62 -10.75 -4.25 4.97
N ALA A 63 -11.61 -4.93 4.21
CA ALA A 63 -12.79 -5.59 4.76
C ALA A 63 -12.47 -6.67 5.82
N ASP A 64 -11.26 -7.25 5.79
CA ASP A 64 -10.76 -8.20 6.79
C ASP A 64 -10.13 -7.53 8.03
N GLY A 65 -10.18 -6.19 8.10
CA GLY A 65 -9.68 -5.39 9.20
C GLY A 65 -8.22 -4.96 9.08
N LYS A 66 -7.46 -5.52 8.12
CA LYS A 66 -6.05 -5.16 7.91
C LYS A 66 -5.90 -3.71 7.48
N MET A 67 -4.86 -3.04 7.97
CA MET A 67 -4.60 -1.64 7.68
C MET A 67 -3.32 -1.42 6.86
N THR A 68 -3.31 -0.33 6.10
CA THR A 68 -2.11 0.30 5.56
C THR A 68 -2.07 1.75 6.01
N LEU A 69 -0.98 2.16 6.63
CA LEU A 69 -0.77 3.49 7.20
C LEU A 69 0.49 4.11 6.61
N ALA A 70 0.41 5.39 6.24
CA ALA A 70 1.55 6.19 5.84
C ALA A 70 1.51 7.53 6.58
N ALA A 71 2.65 7.99 7.10
CA ALA A 71 2.74 9.31 7.72
C ALA A 71 4.13 9.90 7.55
N LEU A 72 4.22 11.24 7.49
CA LEU A 72 5.52 11.91 7.56
C LEU A 72 6.13 11.78 8.96
N VAL A 73 7.46 11.76 9.02
CA VAL A 73 8.21 11.75 10.28
C VAL A 73 9.07 13.00 10.39
N ASP A 74 9.43 13.39 11.61
CA ASP A 74 10.48 14.38 11.83
C ASP A 74 11.86 13.71 11.69
N ALA A 75 12.41 13.76 10.47
CA ALA A 75 13.71 13.16 10.16
C ALA A 75 14.91 14.09 10.44
N SER A 76 14.72 15.21 11.14
CA SER A 76 15.78 16.20 11.37
C SER A 76 17.01 15.65 12.11
N GLY A 77 16.85 14.60 12.92
CA GLY A 77 17.93 13.92 13.64
C GLY A 77 18.78 12.94 12.80
N TYR A 78 18.36 12.63 11.56
CA TYR A 78 19.10 11.71 10.70
C TYR A 78 20.21 12.43 9.91
N SER A 79 21.14 11.65 9.35
CA SER A 79 22.13 12.20 8.41
C SER A 79 21.45 12.72 7.14
N THR A 80 22.09 13.70 6.47
CA THR A 80 21.58 14.26 5.20
C THR A 80 21.35 13.20 4.13
N ALA A 81 22.22 12.18 4.06
CA ALA A 81 22.07 11.06 3.13
C ALA A 81 20.79 10.24 3.38
N ILE A 82 20.38 10.07 4.65
CA ILE A 82 19.11 9.39 4.99
C ILE A 82 17.94 10.32 4.67
N GLN A 83 18.01 11.59 5.09
CA GLN A 83 16.93 12.58 4.88
C GLN A 83 16.58 12.79 3.39
N GLN A 84 17.53 12.57 2.47
CA GLN A 84 17.29 12.64 1.02
C GLN A 84 16.29 11.60 0.51
N LYS A 85 16.21 10.44 1.17
CA LYS A 85 15.33 9.33 0.78
C LYS A 85 14.19 9.09 1.77
N TYR A 86 14.45 9.21 3.06
CA TYR A 86 13.51 8.91 4.13
C TYR A 86 12.69 10.14 4.51
N GLN A 87 11.39 10.09 4.24
CA GLN A 87 10.45 11.18 4.50
C GLN A 87 9.32 10.77 5.47
N GLY A 88 9.00 9.48 5.51
CA GLY A 88 7.87 9.00 6.30
C GLY A 88 7.91 7.51 6.58
N MET A 89 6.99 7.08 7.46
CA MET A 89 6.75 5.68 7.74
C MET A 89 5.69 5.09 6.82
N LEU A 90 5.82 3.81 6.52
CA LEU A 90 4.82 3.00 5.86
C LEU A 90 4.65 1.69 6.65
N ILE A 91 3.44 1.44 7.12
CA ILE A 91 3.06 0.19 7.78
C ILE A 91 1.98 -0.46 6.90
N THR A 92 2.14 -1.73 6.57
CA THR A 92 1.10 -2.49 5.86
C THR A 92 0.92 -3.86 6.48
N GLU A 93 -0.32 -4.21 6.77
CA GLU A 93 -0.71 -5.55 7.25
C GLU A 93 -1.12 -6.47 6.09
N GLY A 94 -1.38 -5.90 4.92
CA GLY A 94 -1.69 -6.61 3.68
C GLY A 94 -0.53 -6.64 2.70
N LYS A 95 -0.59 -7.57 1.72
CA LYS A 95 0.32 -7.55 0.59
C LYS A 95 -0.13 -6.44 -0.37
N LEU A 96 0.78 -5.58 -0.77
CA LEU A 96 0.51 -4.47 -1.67
C LEU A 96 1.20 -4.66 -3.01
N ASN A 97 0.65 -4.06 -4.05
CA ASN A 97 1.36 -3.74 -5.28
C ASN A 97 1.41 -2.22 -5.41
N ILE A 98 2.62 -1.66 -5.39
CA ILE A 98 2.87 -0.23 -5.46
C ILE A 98 3.58 0.05 -6.77
N GLY A 99 2.94 0.79 -7.67
CA GLY A 99 3.52 1.14 -8.97
C GLY A 99 4.01 -0.05 -9.80
N GLY A 100 3.38 -1.23 -9.66
CA GLY A 100 3.76 -2.47 -10.35
C GLY A 100 4.63 -3.41 -9.52
N SER A 101 5.27 -2.95 -8.45
CA SER A 101 6.15 -3.75 -7.59
C SER A 101 5.44 -4.26 -6.35
N GLU A 102 5.71 -5.50 -5.96
CA GLU A 102 5.09 -6.09 -4.76
C GLU A 102 5.79 -5.64 -3.48
N LEU A 103 5.00 -5.42 -2.42
CA LEU A 103 5.47 -5.14 -1.07
C LEU A 103 4.75 -6.08 -0.10
N SER A 104 5.52 -6.86 0.64
CA SER A 104 4.99 -7.74 1.68
C SER A 104 4.48 -6.95 2.89
N PRO A 105 3.63 -7.56 3.75
CA PRO A 105 3.29 -6.98 5.04
C PRO A 105 4.54 -6.65 5.86
N GLY A 106 4.56 -5.50 6.54
CA GLY A 106 5.69 -5.07 7.34
C GLY A 106 5.70 -3.59 7.69
N GLN A 107 6.85 -3.18 8.24
CA GLN A 107 7.16 -1.81 8.65
C GLN A 107 8.34 -1.30 7.82
N TYR A 108 8.17 -0.13 7.23
CA TYR A 108 9.07 0.43 6.23
C TYR A 108 9.23 1.95 6.40
N GLY A 109 10.33 2.48 5.88
CA GLY A 109 10.43 3.89 5.53
C GLY A 109 10.02 4.10 4.08
N PHE A 110 9.57 5.30 3.73
CA PHE A 110 9.34 5.69 2.34
C PHE A 110 9.84 7.11 2.05
N GLY A 111 9.95 7.44 0.77
CA GLY A 111 10.01 8.83 0.32
C GLY A 111 9.85 9.03 -1.18
N PHE A 112 9.53 10.26 -1.54
CA PHE A 112 9.49 10.77 -2.90
C PHE A 112 10.77 11.55 -3.20
N THR A 113 11.70 10.93 -3.91
CA THR A 113 13.03 11.47 -4.18
C THR A 113 13.01 12.49 -5.33
N ALA A 114 14.07 13.28 -5.45
CA ALA A 114 14.18 14.34 -6.45
C ALA A 114 14.32 13.79 -7.90
N ASP A 115 14.82 12.57 -8.05
CA ASP A 115 15.04 11.86 -9.32
C ASP A 115 13.76 11.20 -9.90
N GLY A 116 12.58 11.54 -9.38
CA GLY A 116 11.31 11.03 -9.92
C GLY A 116 10.87 9.68 -9.35
N LYS A 117 11.52 9.20 -8.27
CA LYS A 117 11.22 7.89 -7.68
C LYS A 117 10.44 7.97 -6.38
N PHE A 118 9.57 6.98 -6.20
CA PHE A 118 9.03 6.59 -4.91
C PHE A 118 9.82 5.39 -4.45
N VAL A 119 10.46 5.52 -3.29
CA VAL A 119 11.27 4.47 -2.68
C VAL A 119 10.61 3.99 -1.40
N VAL A 120 10.65 2.68 -1.18
CA VAL A 120 10.33 2.05 0.10
C VAL A 120 11.58 1.34 0.55
N MET A 121 11.91 1.49 1.83
CA MET A 121 13.09 0.92 2.44
C MET A 121 12.70 0.13 3.68
N ASN A 122 13.41 -0.98 3.94
CA ASN A 122 13.26 -1.69 5.20
C ASN A 122 13.74 -0.80 6.39
N VAL A 123 13.55 -1.26 7.62
CA VAL A 123 14.02 -0.54 8.83
C VAL A 123 15.54 -0.35 8.89
N ALA A 124 16.28 -1.13 8.11
CA ALA A 124 17.72 -1.00 7.90
C ALA A 124 18.07 -0.06 6.71
N ASN A 125 17.11 0.69 6.15
CA ASN A 125 17.26 1.59 4.99
C ASN A 125 17.95 0.92 3.79
N ASP A 126 17.65 -0.36 3.56
CA ASP A 126 17.90 -0.99 2.27
C ASP A 126 16.64 -0.81 1.41
N ASP A 127 16.82 -0.36 0.17
CA ASP A 127 15.74 -0.15 -0.78
C ASP A 127 15.08 -1.52 -1.08
N VAL A 128 13.80 -1.68 -0.74
CA VAL A 128 13.01 -2.89 -1.03
C VAL A 128 12.10 -2.70 -2.23
N LEU A 129 11.81 -1.45 -2.60
CA LEU A 129 11.01 -1.08 -3.75
C LEU A 129 11.45 0.28 -4.28
N ASN A 130 11.56 0.38 -5.59
CA ASN A 130 11.84 1.64 -6.30
C ASN A 130 10.98 1.69 -7.55
N VAL A 131 10.05 2.66 -7.61
CA VAL A 131 9.13 2.84 -8.74
C VAL A 131 9.03 4.31 -9.11
N ALA A 132 8.61 4.63 -10.34
CA ALA A 132 8.34 6.01 -10.71
C ALA A 132 7.08 6.52 -10.01
N TYR A 133 7.12 7.74 -9.46
CA TYR A 133 5.88 8.43 -9.08
C TYR A 133 5.32 9.22 -10.27
N GLN A 134 4.04 9.55 -10.18
CA GLN A 134 3.34 10.43 -11.10
C GLN A 134 3.14 11.80 -10.46
N THR A 135 2.89 12.83 -11.28
CA THR A 135 2.57 14.17 -10.79
C THR A 135 1.19 14.59 -11.29
N ASP A 136 0.33 15.01 -10.37
CA ASP A 136 -1.01 15.51 -10.67
C ASP A 136 -0.97 17.04 -10.80
N SER A 137 -0.87 17.53 -12.04
CA SER A 137 -0.80 18.97 -12.34
C SER A 137 -2.12 19.69 -12.03
N GLU A 138 -3.24 18.99 -12.16
CA GLU A 138 -4.61 19.49 -12.01
C GLU A 138 -5.04 19.61 -10.54
N LEU A 139 -4.31 18.97 -9.62
CA LEU A 139 -4.56 19.08 -8.19
C LEU A 139 -4.41 20.54 -7.71
N LYS A 140 -5.55 21.19 -7.45
CA LYS A 140 -5.65 22.61 -7.06
C LYS A 140 -5.01 22.89 -5.70
N ARG A 141 -5.16 21.98 -4.74
CA ARG A 141 -4.61 22.13 -3.38
C ARG A 141 -3.80 20.90 -3.01
N ALA A 142 -2.49 21.06 -3.04
CA ALA A 142 -1.55 20.06 -2.55
C ALA A 142 -1.59 20.02 -1.03
N VAL A 143 -1.61 18.81 -0.46
CA VAL A 143 -1.46 18.57 0.98
C VAL A 143 -0.19 17.74 1.22
N PRO A 144 0.48 17.86 2.37
CA PRO A 144 1.78 17.23 2.58
C PRO A 144 1.78 15.71 2.39
N LEU A 145 0.75 15.02 2.87
CA LEU A 145 0.53 13.61 2.63
C LEU A 145 -0.96 13.31 2.65
N LYS A 146 -1.44 12.43 1.76
CA LYS A 146 -2.83 11.98 1.73
C LYS A 146 -2.95 10.61 1.06
N VAL A 147 -3.87 9.78 1.55
CA VAL A 147 -4.37 8.64 0.80
C VAL A 147 -5.73 8.98 0.20
N ALA A 148 -5.92 8.63 -1.07
CA ALA A 148 -7.19 8.79 -1.79
C ALA A 148 -7.57 7.48 -2.47
N GLU A 149 -8.86 7.24 -2.66
CA GLU A 149 -9.33 6.13 -3.47
C GLU A 149 -9.12 6.40 -4.96
N ASP A 150 -8.79 5.36 -5.72
CA ASP A 150 -8.59 5.44 -7.17
C ASP A 150 -9.05 4.15 -7.85
N GLY A 151 -10.16 4.19 -8.58
CA GLY A 151 -10.65 3.05 -9.38
C GLY A 151 -10.83 1.76 -8.57
N GLY A 152 -9.91 0.80 -8.70
CA GLY A 152 -9.87 -0.46 -7.91
C GLY A 152 -8.94 -0.46 -6.69
N GLY A 153 -8.15 0.59 -6.47
CA GLY A 153 -7.19 0.70 -5.36
C GLY A 153 -7.13 2.10 -4.76
N TYR A 154 -5.92 2.54 -4.43
CA TYR A 154 -5.64 3.78 -3.73
C TYR A 154 -4.49 4.54 -4.39
N LYS A 155 -4.37 5.83 -4.07
CA LYS A 155 -3.23 6.68 -4.38
C LYS A 155 -2.65 7.24 -3.10
N LEU A 156 -1.34 7.08 -2.92
CA LEU A 156 -0.61 7.80 -1.88
C LEU A 156 -0.01 9.06 -2.52
N TYR A 157 -0.47 10.22 -2.06
CA TYR A 157 -0.02 11.53 -2.47
C TYR A 157 0.99 12.10 -1.46
N ALA A 158 2.03 12.76 -1.98
CA ALA A 158 2.88 13.71 -1.26
C ALA A 158 2.94 15.02 -2.04
N GLY A 159 2.20 16.03 -1.58
CA GLY A 159 1.95 17.24 -2.35
C GLY A 159 1.16 16.94 -3.63
N LYS A 160 1.77 17.19 -4.79
CA LYS A 160 1.22 16.82 -6.12
C LYS A 160 1.75 15.49 -6.66
N LYS A 161 2.78 14.93 -6.02
CA LYS A 161 3.37 13.64 -6.42
C LYS A 161 2.49 12.52 -5.89
N TRP A 162 2.35 11.43 -6.63
CA TRP A 162 1.59 10.27 -6.16
C TRP A 162 2.10 8.95 -6.72
N VAL A 163 1.80 7.87 -6.01
CA VAL A 163 1.99 6.49 -6.47
C VAL A 163 0.70 5.69 -6.28
N GLY A 164 0.37 4.82 -7.24
CA GLY A 164 -0.78 3.93 -7.15
C GLY A 164 -0.49 2.74 -6.24
N ILE A 165 -1.45 2.38 -5.40
CA ILE A 165 -1.40 1.27 -4.46
C ILE A 165 -2.60 0.36 -4.75
N GLN A 166 -2.32 -0.92 -4.99
CA GLN A 166 -3.32 -1.98 -5.13
C GLN A 166 -3.12 -3.01 -4.02
N VAL A 167 -4.22 -3.57 -3.54
CA VAL A 167 -4.21 -4.67 -2.57
C VAL A 167 -4.14 -5.98 -3.34
N LYS A 168 -3.32 -6.93 -2.87
CA LYS A 168 -3.14 -8.25 -3.48
C LYS A 168 -3.76 -9.36 -2.66
#